data_AF-A0A9K3NVU0-F1
#
_entry.id   AF-A0A9K3NVU0-F1
#
_cell.length_a   1.000
_cell.length_b   1.000
_cell.length_c   1.000
_cell.angle_alpha   90.00
_cell.angle_beta   90.00
_cell.angle_gamma   90.00
#
_symmetry.space_group_name_H-M   'P 1'
#
loop_
_entity.id
_entity.type
_entity.pdbx_description
1 polymer ?
#
loop_
_entity_poly.entity_id
_entity_poly.type
_entity_poly.pdbx_seq_one_letter_code
_entity_poly.pdbx_strand_id
1 'polypeptide(L)'
;MLRFESVELVELKAQLSGKNKDLTVKDVEIAELKRRLQEQVNKSESLEIDLEAEKGKVASVEEAMQKAEEARNVSTSALNVAKNNYSEVQGIVDTLASEAEWMRGRGIILMANSILNASELDGAVGALIDASRAVGHRGGYLECAQHVEEVFGQEFDPGHCSVTNQADAELACAE
;
A
#
# COMPACT_ATOMS: atom_id res chain seq x y z
N MET A 1 5.88 101.81 -59.79
CA MET A 1 6.75 100.75 -59.23
C MET A 1 6.51 100.57 -57.73
N LEU A 2 6.72 101.60 -56.89
CA LEU A 2 6.58 101.53 -55.42
C LEU A 2 5.21 101.08 -54.86
N ARG A 3 4.08 101.34 -55.55
CA ARG A 3 2.75 100.87 -55.10
C ARG A 3 2.53 99.37 -55.35
N PHE A 4 3.17 98.77 -56.35
CA PHE A 4 3.00 97.34 -56.67
C PHE A 4 3.75 96.45 -55.66
N GLU A 5 4.99 96.81 -55.30
CA GLU A 5 5.79 96.12 -54.26
C GLU A 5 5.11 96.16 -52.88
N SER A 6 4.39 97.25 -52.56
CA SER A 6 3.67 97.37 -51.28
C SER A 6 2.47 96.42 -51.15
N VAL A 7 1.81 96.10 -52.27
CA VAL A 7 0.65 95.19 -52.30
C VAL A 7 1.12 93.74 -52.19
N GLU A 8 2.18 93.36 -52.92
CA GLU A 8 2.78 92.02 -52.82
C GLU A 8 3.32 91.71 -51.41
N LEU A 9 3.90 92.70 -50.73
CA LEU A 9 4.42 92.51 -49.37
C LEU A 9 3.30 92.29 -48.34
N VAL A 10 2.16 92.96 -48.50
CA VAL A 10 0.96 92.76 -47.66
C VAL A 10 0.35 91.38 -47.91
N GLU A 11 0.29 90.95 -49.17
CA GLU A 11 -0.23 89.64 -49.55
C GLU A 11 0.66 88.48 -49.06
N LEU A 12 1.98 88.60 -49.20
CA LEU A 12 2.95 87.66 -48.63
C LEU A 12 2.84 87.58 -47.09
N LYS A 13 2.63 88.72 -46.42
CA LYS A 13 2.45 88.76 -44.96
C LYS A 13 1.14 88.09 -44.53
N ALA A 14 0.06 88.27 -45.29
CA ALA A 14 -1.21 87.58 -45.05
C ALA A 14 -1.08 86.06 -45.24
N GLN A 15 -0.40 85.62 -46.31
CA GLN A 15 -0.12 84.20 -46.55
C GLN A 15 0.78 83.59 -45.47
N LEU A 16 1.82 84.29 -45.02
CA LEU A 16 2.67 83.88 -43.90
C LEU A 16 1.88 83.76 -42.60
N SER A 17 1.00 84.73 -42.31
CA SER A 17 0.13 84.69 -41.14
C SER A 17 -0.84 83.51 -41.18
N GLY A 18 -1.42 83.20 -42.36
CA GLY A 18 -2.28 82.04 -42.57
C GLY A 18 -1.52 80.72 -42.35
N LYS A 19 -0.37 80.55 -42.99
CA LYS A 19 0.50 79.37 -42.81
C LYS A 19 0.95 79.19 -41.37
N ASN A 20 1.26 80.27 -40.65
CA ASN A 20 1.65 80.20 -39.24
C ASN A 20 0.48 79.71 -38.36
N LYS A 21 -0.76 80.14 -38.62
CA LYS A 21 -1.94 79.63 -37.91
C LYS A 21 -2.16 78.15 -38.21
N ASP A 22 -2.04 77.73 -39.46
CA ASP A 22 -2.16 76.32 -39.84
C ASP A 22 -1.08 75.44 -39.19
N LEU A 23 0.16 75.93 -39.10
CA LEU A 23 1.24 75.25 -38.39
C LEU A 23 0.89 75.07 -36.90
N THR A 24 0.38 76.12 -36.24
CA THR A 24 -0.02 76.00 -34.83
C THR A 24 -1.15 74.99 -34.60
N VAL A 25 -2.11 74.88 -35.53
CA VAL A 25 -3.18 73.88 -35.45
C VAL A 25 -2.60 72.47 -35.61
N LYS A 26 -1.71 72.26 -36.59
CA LYS A 26 -1.04 70.97 -36.79
C LYS A 26 -0.16 70.56 -35.63
N ASP A 27 0.53 71.51 -34.98
CA ASP A 27 1.34 71.22 -33.80
C ASP A 27 0.48 70.72 -32.63
N VAL A 28 -0.71 71.31 -32.44
CA VAL A 28 -1.69 70.83 -31.44
C VAL A 28 -2.18 69.42 -31.79
N GLU A 29 -2.50 69.17 -33.05
CA GLU A 29 -2.93 67.84 -33.51
C GLU A 29 -1.83 66.79 -33.32
N ILE A 30 -0.58 67.12 -33.64
CA ILE A 30 0.58 66.24 -33.42
C ILE A 30 0.76 65.94 -31.93
N ALA A 31 0.60 66.93 -31.05
CA ALA A 31 0.71 66.73 -29.61
C ALA A 31 -0.39 65.79 -29.09
N GLU A 32 -1.63 65.95 -29.57
CA GLU A 32 -2.75 65.09 -29.20
C GLU A 32 -2.59 63.66 -29.75
N LEU A 33 -2.11 63.50 -30.99
CA LEU A 33 -1.82 62.19 -31.57
C LEU A 33 -0.71 61.47 -30.80
N LYS A 34 0.34 62.19 -30.39
CA LYS A 34 1.41 61.64 -29.54
C LYS A 34 0.87 61.19 -28.18
N ARG A 35 0.00 61.99 -27.56
CA ARG A 35 -0.65 61.62 -26.28
C ARG A 35 -1.47 60.33 -26.42
N ARG A 36 -2.31 60.23 -27.46
CA ARG A 36 -3.13 59.03 -27.72
C ARG A 36 -2.28 57.80 -28.02
N LEU A 37 -1.21 57.97 -28.79
CA LEU A 37 -0.28 56.87 -29.08
C LEU A 37 0.35 56.35 -27.79
N GLN A 38 0.81 57.24 -26.91
CA GLN A 38 1.37 56.86 -25.62
C GLN A 38 0.34 56.14 -24.73
N GLU A 39 -0.91 56.59 -24.71
CA GLU A 39 -1.97 55.91 -23.97
C GLU A 39 -2.25 54.49 -24.49
N GLN A 40 -2.21 54.31 -25.81
CA GLN A 40 -2.36 52.97 -26.40
C GLN A 40 -1.16 52.07 -26.09
N VAL A 41 0.07 52.60 -26.09
CA VAL A 41 1.27 51.85 -25.68
C VAL A 41 1.14 51.38 -24.24
N ASN A 42 0.83 52.29 -23.31
CA ASN A 42 0.66 51.95 -21.90
C ASN A 42 -0.45 50.92 -21.67
N LYS A 43 -1.57 51.04 -22.42
CA LYS A 43 -2.67 50.08 -22.36
C LYS A 43 -2.26 48.71 -22.88
N SER A 44 -1.48 48.66 -23.96
CA SER A 44 -0.98 47.40 -24.52
C SER A 44 -0.02 46.70 -23.55
N GLU A 45 0.90 47.43 -22.94
CA GLU A 45 1.83 46.89 -21.94
C GLU A 45 1.08 46.33 -20.72
N SER A 46 0.06 47.05 -20.24
CA SER A 46 -0.79 46.56 -19.13
C SER A 46 -1.49 45.25 -19.49
N LEU A 47 -2.05 45.15 -20.69
CA LEU A 47 -2.75 43.94 -21.15
C LEU A 47 -1.79 42.76 -21.34
N GLU A 48 -0.55 43.01 -21.74
CA GLU A 48 0.47 41.96 -21.88
C GLU A 48 0.85 41.37 -20.51
N ILE A 49 0.99 42.22 -19.49
CA ILE A 49 1.23 41.78 -18.11
C ILE A 49 0.05 40.94 -17.60
N ASP A 50 -1.19 41.40 -17.80
CA ASP A 50 -2.39 40.67 -17.39
C ASP A 50 -2.49 39.32 -18.11
N LEU A 51 -2.21 39.28 -19.41
CA LEU A 51 -2.23 38.07 -20.20
C LEU A 51 -1.19 37.05 -19.70
N GLU A 52 0.02 37.50 -19.39
CA GLU A 52 1.07 36.62 -18.88
C GLU A 52 0.74 36.10 -17.48
N ALA A 53 0.15 36.93 -16.62
CA ALA A 53 -0.36 36.50 -15.32
C ALA A 53 -1.45 35.43 -15.46
N GLU A 54 -2.39 35.60 -16.40
CA GLU A 54 -3.44 34.60 -16.66
C GLU A 54 -2.87 33.30 -17.24
N LYS A 55 -1.88 33.35 -18.15
CA LYS A 55 -1.18 32.14 -18.61
C LYS A 55 -0.52 31.39 -17.47
N GLY A 56 0.12 32.11 -16.54
CA GLY A 56 0.72 31.51 -15.34
C GLY A 56 -0.32 30.78 -14.48
N LYS A 57 -1.51 31.36 -14.32
CA LYS A 57 -2.63 30.70 -13.62
C LYS A 57 -3.11 29.46 -14.35
N VAL A 58 -3.29 29.53 -15.67
CA VAL A 58 -3.71 28.37 -16.48
C VAL A 58 -2.71 27.23 -16.35
N ALA A 59 -1.40 27.50 -16.48
CA ALA A 59 -0.36 26.49 -16.30
C ALA A 59 -0.41 25.85 -14.90
N SER A 60 -0.59 26.66 -13.85
CA SER A 60 -0.74 26.15 -12.48
C SER A 60 -1.98 25.27 -12.30
N VAL A 61 -3.10 25.61 -12.96
CA VAL A 61 -4.33 24.80 -12.91
C VAL A 61 -4.15 23.49 -13.68
N GLU A 62 -3.49 23.51 -14.84
CA GLU A 62 -3.18 22.30 -15.61
C GLU A 62 -2.29 21.34 -14.83
N GLU A 63 -1.23 21.84 -14.17
CA GLU A 63 -0.38 21.01 -13.30
C GLU A 63 -1.16 20.40 -12.13
N ALA A 64 -2.05 21.18 -11.50
CA ALA A 64 -2.89 20.69 -10.41
C ALA A 64 -3.88 19.63 -10.89
N MET A 65 -4.47 19.82 -12.08
CA MET A 65 -5.37 18.87 -12.70
C MET A 65 -4.66 17.57 -13.06
N GLN A 66 -3.44 17.64 -13.59
CA GLN A 66 -2.63 16.45 -13.88
C GLN A 66 -2.31 15.66 -12.60
N LYS A 67 -1.88 16.33 -11.53
CA LYS A 67 -1.63 15.69 -10.22
C LYS A 67 -2.89 15.04 -9.64
N ALA A 68 -4.04 15.69 -9.78
CA ALA A 68 -5.31 15.13 -9.33
C ALA A 68 -5.71 13.89 -10.14
N GLU A 69 -5.47 13.88 -11.45
CA GLU A 69 -5.73 12.74 -12.33
C GLU A 69 -4.81 11.56 -12.02
N GLU A 70 -3.53 11.80 -11.78
CA GLU A 70 -2.57 10.77 -11.35
C GLU A 70 -3.00 10.14 -10.00
N ALA A 71 -3.38 10.97 -9.03
CA ALA A 71 -3.90 10.50 -7.75
C ALA A 71 -5.18 9.67 -7.91
N ARG A 72 -6.09 10.10 -8.80
CA ARG A 72 -7.32 9.36 -9.13
C ARG A 72 -7.01 7.99 -9.74
N ASN A 73 -6.03 7.91 -10.65
CA ASN A 73 -5.63 6.67 -11.30
C ASN A 73 -5.00 5.69 -10.31
N VAL A 74 -4.10 6.17 -9.44
CA VAL A 74 -3.53 5.36 -8.35
C VAL A 74 -4.62 4.85 -7.42
N SER A 75 -5.55 5.72 -7.00
CA SER A 75 -6.66 5.33 -6.12
C SER A 75 -7.58 4.29 -6.78
N THR A 76 -7.84 4.41 -8.09
CA THR A 76 -8.67 3.46 -8.84
C THR A 76 -7.99 2.10 -8.93
N SER A 77 -6.68 2.08 -9.19
CA SER A 77 -5.89 0.85 -9.21
C SER A 77 -5.89 0.15 -7.86
N ALA A 78 -5.63 0.89 -6.77
CA ALA A 78 -5.66 0.36 -5.41
C ALA A 78 -7.04 -0.21 -5.02
N LEU A 79 -8.12 0.47 -5.42
CA LEU A 79 -9.48 0.00 -5.18
C LEU A 79 -9.76 -1.32 -5.92
N ASN A 80 -9.31 -1.46 -7.16
CA ASN A 80 -9.48 -2.68 -7.93
C ASN A 80 -8.74 -3.87 -7.31
N VAL A 81 -7.51 -3.64 -6.84
CA VAL A 81 -6.75 -4.67 -6.09
C VAL A 81 -7.50 -5.09 -4.83
N ALA A 82 -7.98 -4.13 -4.03
CA ALA A 82 -8.74 -4.42 -2.82
C ALA A 82 -10.01 -5.22 -3.10
N LYS A 83 -10.75 -4.88 -4.17
CA LYS A 83 -11.95 -5.62 -4.60
C LYS A 83 -11.64 -7.05 -5.01
N ASN A 84 -10.60 -7.26 -5.81
CA ASN A 84 -10.20 -8.61 -6.21
C ASN A 84 -9.80 -9.46 -5.00
N ASN A 85 -8.96 -8.91 -4.12
CA ASN A 85 -8.55 -9.61 -2.91
C ASN A 85 -9.76 -9.97 -2.03
N TYR A 86 -10.73 -9.06 -1.88
CA TYR A 86 -11.96 -9.35 -1.15
C TYR A 86 -12.74 -10.51 -1.78
N SER A 87 -12.88 -10.52 -3.11
CA SER A 87 -13.59 -11.60 -3.81
C SER A 87 -12.90 -12.97 -3.67
N GLU A 88 -11.57 -12.98 -3.69
CA GLU A 88 -10.77 -14.20 -3.49
C GLU A 88 -10.92 -14.72 -2.06
N VAL A 89 -10.76 -13.84 -1.06
CA VAL A 89 -10.94 -14.19 0.35
C VAL A 89 -12.36 -14.70 0.60
N GLN A 90 -13.37 -14.06 0.02
CA GLN A 90 -14.75 -14.51 0.14
C GLN A 90 -14.94 -15.93 -0.40
N GLY A 91 -14.35 -16.26 -1.56
CA GLY A 91 -14.41 -17.62 -2.11
C GLY A 91 -13.76 -18.67 -1.21
N ILE A 92 -12.64 -18.32 -0.54
CA ILE A 92 -12.00 -19.19 0.46
C ILE A 92 -12.91 -19.37 1.67
N VAL A 93 -13.49 -18.29 2.19
CA VAL A 93 -14.41 -18.32 3.34
C VAL A 93 -15.63 -19.19 3.04
N ASP A 94 -16.22 -19.06 1.86
CA ASP A 94 -17.39 -19.84 1.45
C ASP A 94 -17.05 -21.33 1.35
N THR A 95 -15.86 -21.66 0.84
CA THR A 95 -15.35 -23.04 0.77
C THR A 95 -15.16 -23.62 2.18
N LEU A 96 -14.45 -22.91 3.05
CA LEU A 96 -14.22 -23.35 4.43
C LEU A 96 -15.52 -23.49 5.23
N ALA A 97 -16.47 -22.59 5.03
CA ALA A 97 -17.79 -22.68 5.66
C ALA A 97 -18.52 -23.96 5.22
N SER A 98 -18.51 -24.24 3.91
CA SER A 98 -19.13 -25.44 3.34
C SER A 98 -18.47 -26.73 3.85
N GLU A 99 -17.14 -26.75 3.93
CA GLU A 99 -16.38 -27.89 4.48
C GLU A 99 -16.67 -28.10 5.98
N ALA A 100 -16.69 -27.02 6.76
CA ALA A 100 -17.01 -27.09 8.18
C ALA A 100 -18.43 -27.60 8.42
N GLU A 101 -19.40 -27.17 7.61
CA GLU A 101 -20.77 -27.70 7.64
C GLU A 101 -20.82 -29.18 7.27
N TRP A 102 -20.10 -29.60 6.23
CA TRP A 102 -20.02 -31.01 5.83
C TRP A 102 -19.43 -31.89 6.95
N MET A 103 -18.34 -31.45 7.57
CA MET A 103 -17.70 -32.17 8.69
C MET A 103 -18.62 -32.25 9.90
N ARG A 104 -19.33 -31.16 10.20
CA ARG A 104 -20.32 -31.11 11.29
C ARG A 104 -21.49 -32.06 11.00
N GLY A 105 -22.04 -32.03 9.79
CA GLY A 105 -23.16 -32.88 9.37
C GLY A 105 -22.83 -34.37 9.39
N ARG A 106 -21.57 -34.75 9.19
CA ARG A 106 -21.08 -36.13 9.32
C ARG A 106 -20.62 -36.52 10.72
N GLY A 107 -20.71 -35.61 11.69
CA GLY A 107 -20.29 -35.88 13.07
C GLY A 107 -18.78 -36.03 13.27
N ILE A 108 -17.96 -35.66 12.28
CA ILE A 108 -16.49 -35.80 12.33
C ILE A 108 -15.92 -35.02 13.53
N ILE A 109 -16.45 -33.83 13.79
CA ILE A 109 -16.04 -32.99 14.92
C ILE A 109 -16.30 -33.70 16.25
N LEU A 110 -17.44 -34.38 16.38
CA LEU A 110 -17.80 -35.12 17.60
C LEU A 110 -16.93 -36.36 17.78
N MET A 111 -16.66 -37.09 16.69
CA MET A 111 -15.76 -38.25 16.72
C MET A 111 -14.34 -37.84 17.13
N ALA A 112 -13.78 -36.80 16.52
CA ALA A 112 -12.46 -36.29 16.87
C ALA A 112 -12.39 -35.87 18.34
N ASN A 113 -13.41 -35.15 18.82
CA ASN A 113 -13.49 -34.74 20.21
C ASN A 113 -13.59 -35.94 21.18
N SER A 114 -14.33 -36.99 20.81
CA SER A 114 -14.46 -38.19 21.62
C SER A 114 -13.14 -38.96 21.72
N ILE A 115 -12.39 -39.08 20.62
CA ILE A 115 -11.10 -39.79 20.61
C ILE A 115 -10.05 -39.00 21.38
N LEU A 116 -9.95 -37.69 21.13
CA LEU A 116 -8.95 -36.83 21.76
C LEU A 116 -9.17 -36.59 23.26
N ASN A 117 -10.39 -36.83 23.76
CA ASN A 117 -10.71 -36.70 25.18
C ASN A 117 -11.10 -38.04 25.83
N ALA A 118 -10.72 -39.18 25.21
CA ALA A 118 -10.99 -40.49 25.78
C ALA A 118 -10.01 -40.77 26.94
N SER A 119 -10.48 -40.58 28.18
CA SER A 119 -9.67 -40.86 29.39
C SER A 119 -9.21 -42.31 29.49
N GLU A 120 -9.97 -43.24 28.88
CA GLU A 120 -9.62 -44.65 28.76
C GLU A 120 -8.42 -44.86 27.86
N LEU A 121 -8.31 -44.08 26.77
CA LEU A 121 -7.15 -44.11 25.88
C LEU A 121 -5.92 -43.54 26.61
N ASP A 122 -6.08 -42.42 27.32
CA ASP A 122 -5.00 -41.84 28.13
C ASP A 122 -4.52 -42.83 29.20
N GLY A 123 -5.46 -43.51 29.88
CA GLY A 123 -5.17 -44.54 30.88
C GLY A 123 -4.45 -45.75 30.29
N ALA A 124 -4.90 -46.23 29.12
CA ALA A 124 -4.26 -47.34 28.42
C ALA A 124 -2.83 -47.01 27.98
N VAL A 125 -2.61 -45.80 27.42
CA VAL A 125 -1.26 -45.32 27.06
C VAL A 125 -0.37 -45.18 28.31
N GLY A 126 -0.91 -44.66 29.42
CA GLY A 126 -0.20 -44.58 30.69
C GLY A 126 0.22 -45.95 31.21
N ALA A 127 -0.70 -46.91 31.25
CA ALA A 127 -0.43 -48.28 31.67
C ALA A 127 0.63 -48.95 30.77
N LEU A 128 0.55 -48.75 29.45
CA LEU A 128 1.53 -49.25 28.51
C LEU A 128 2.93 -48.67 28.79
N ILE A 129 3.04 -47.36 29.00
CA ILE A 129 4.31 -46.71 29.33
C ILE A 129 4.91 -47.28 30.62
N ASP A 130 4.09 -47.47 31.65
CA ASP A 130 4.55 -48.00 32.94
C ASP A 130 4.99 -49.46 32.82
N ALA A 131 4.24 -50.29 32.06
CA ALA A 131 4.61 -51.67 31.76
C ALA A 131 5.93 -51.73 30.97
N SER A 132 6.07 -50.95 29.90
CA SER A 132 7.30 -50.87 29.10
C SER A 132 8.50 -50.46 29.94
N ARG A 133 8.34 -49.50 30.86
CA ARG A 133 9.40 -49.11 31.80
C ARG A 133 9.78 -50.24 32.75
N ALA A 134 8.80 -50.93 33.33
CA ALA A 134 9.04 -52.06 34.22
C ALA A 134 9.81 -53.19 33.50
N VAL A 135 9.36 -53.57 32.30
CA VAL A 135 10.07 -54.53 31.44
C VAL A 135 11.51 -54.09 31.17
N GLY A 136 11.73 -52.83 30.79
CA GLY A 136 13.06 -52.29 30.55
C GLY A 136 13.96 -52.32 31.81
N HIS A 137 13.44 -51.93 32.97
CA HIS A 137 14.17 -51.99 34.24
C HIS A 137 14.57 -53.42 34.61
N ARG A 138 13.65 -54.38 34.43
CA ARG A 138 13.91 -55.80 34.67
C ARG A 138 14.96 -56.35 33.70
N GLY A 139 14.84 -56.05 32.41
CA GLY A 139 15.81 -56.43 31.40
C GLY A 139 17.22 -55.95 31.76
N GLY A 140 17.37 -54.67 32.10
CA GLY A 140 18.65 -54.10 32.53
C GLY A 140 19.22 -54.75 33.81
N TYR A 141 18.38 -55.11 34.77
CA TYR A 141 18.82 -55.86 35.96
C TYR A 141 19.34 -57.26 35.59
N LEU A 142 18.63 -57.99 34.73
CA LEU A 142 19.05 -59.33 34.30
C LEU A 142 20.36 -59.29 33.51
N GLU A 143 20.55 -58.30 32.64
CA GLU A 143 21.83 -58.10 31.93
C GLU A 143 22.98 -57.87 32.92
N CYS A 144 22.75 -57.06 33.95
CA CYS A 144 23.75 -56.81 34.99
C CYS A 144 24.04 -58.06 35.84
N ALA A 145 23.00 -58.82 36.23
CA ALA A 145 23.15 -60.09 36.93
C ALA A 145 23.99 -61.08 36.10
N GLN A 146 23.68 -61.24 34.82
CA GLN A 146 24.43 -62.11 33.91
C GLN A 146 25.91 -61.73 33.84
N HIS A 147 26.24 -60.44 33.70
CA HIS A 147 27.64 -60.01 33.69
C HIS A 147 28.38 -60.34 35.00
N VAL A 148 27.70 -60.24 36.15
CA VAL A 148 28.29 -60.63 37.45
C VAL A 148 28.53 -62.14 37.50
N GLU A 149 27.57 -62.94 37.06
CA GLU A 149 27.71 -64.40 37.00
C GLU A 149 28.89 -64.82 36.12
N GLU A 150 29.04 -64.22 34.94
CA GLU A 150 30.12 -64.49 33.99
C GLU A 150 31.51 -64.15 34.57
N VAL A 151 31.62 -63.07 35.34
CA VAL A 151 32.90 -62.62 35.93
C VAL A 151 33.29 -63.43 37.16
N PHE A 152 32.33 -63.74 38.03
CA PHE A 152 32.61 -64.35 39.33
C PHE A 152 32.37 -65.86 39.36
N GLY A 153 31.74 -66.44 38.33
CA GLY A 153 31.44 -67.87 38.22
C GLY A 153 30.44 -68.38 39.25
N GLN A 154 29.66 -67.47 39.85
CA GLN A 154 28.64 -67.76 40.86
C GLN A 154 27.28 -67.30 40.33
N GLU A 155 26.27 -68.17 40.43
CA GLU A 155 24.87 -67.86 40.09
C GLU A 155 24.33 -66.76 40.99
N PHE A 156 23.66 -65.78 40.39
CA PHE A 156 23.14 -64.58 41.04
C PHE A 156 21.62 -64.64 41.01
N ASP A 157 20.99 -64.73 42.19
CA ASP A 157 19.54 -64.93 42.32
C ASP A 157 18.74 -63.76 41.69
N PRO A 158 18.02 -64.00 40.57
CA PRO A 158 17.18 -62.99 39.94
C PRO A 158 15.93 -62.66 40.78
N GLY A 159 15.61 -63.49 41.78
CA GLY A 159 14.49 -63.30 42.71
C GLY A 159 14.63 -62.07 43.62
N HIS A 160 15.82 -61.47 43.67
CA HIS A 160 16.04 -60.16 44.32
C HIS A 160 15.70 -58.96 43.43
N CYS A 161 15.33 -59.17 42.16
CA CYS A 161 14.82 -58.10 41.32
C CYS A 161 13.47 -57.63 41.87
N SER A 162 13.37 -56.35 42.24
CA SER A 162 12.11 -55.77 42.71
C SER A 162 11.03 -55.69 41.63
N VAL A 163 11.40 -55.93 40.36
CA VAL A 163 10.49 -55.94 39.22
C VAL A 163 10.28 -57.39 38.78
N THR A 164 9.05 -57.86 38.91
CA THR A 164 8.67 -59.25 38.58
C THR A 164 8.50 -59.42 37.07
N ASN A 165 8.47 -60.68 36.60
CA ASN A 165 8.16 -61.01 35.21
C ASN A 165 6.69 -60.77 34.82
N GLN A 166 5.87 -60.30 35.75
CA GLN A 166 4.47 -59.97 35.51
C GLN A 166 4.35 -58.81 34.50
N ALA A 167 5.24 -57.83 34.58
CA ALA A 167 5.29 -56.71 33.63
C ALA A 167 5.58 -57.18 32.20
N ASP A 168 6.39 -58.23 32.03
CA ASP A 168 6.69 -58.81 30.71
C ASP A 168 5.43 -59.46 30.11
N ALA A 169 4.63 -60.15 30.93
CA ALA A 169 3.37 -60.75 30.51
C ALA A 169 2.28 -59.70 30.22
N GLU A 170 2.23 -58.64 31.02
CA GLU A 170 1.30 -57.52 30.84
C GLU A 170 1.61 -56.71 29.58
N LEU A 171 2.89 -56.44 29.29
CA LEU A 171 3.31 -55.79 28.05
C LEU A 171 2.99 -56.65 26.82
N ALA A 172 3.28 -57.95 26.87
CA ALA A 172 3.00 -58.87 25.77
C ALA A 172 1.50 -59.07 25.47
N CYS A 173 0.61 -58.76 26.43
CA CYS A 173 -0.83 -58.74 26.20
C CYS A 173 -1.34 -57.40 25.65
N ALA A 174 -0.52 -56.34 25.73
CA ALA A 174 -0.87 -54.99 25.30
C ALA A 174 -0.35 -54.64 23.89
N GLU A 175 0.66 -55.37 23.39
CA GLU A 175 1.19 -55.31 22.02
C GLU A 175 0.37 -56.15 21.03
#